data_AF-A0A371IIM1-F1
#
_entry.id   AF-A0A371IIM1-F1
#
_cell.length_a   1.000
_cell.length_b   1.000
_cell.length_c   1.000
_cell.angle_alpha   90.00
_cell.angle_beta   90.00
_cell.angle_gamma   90.00
#
_symmetry.space_group_name_H-M   'P 1'
#
loop_
_entity.id
_entity.type
_entity.pdbx_description
1 polymer ?
#
loop_
_entity_poly.entity_id
_entity_poly.type
_entity_poly.pdbx_seq_one_letter_code
_entity_poly.pdbx_strand_id
1 'polypeptide(L)'
;MIKELEKVMIEDVEYSFDPEKEYIKDGHVYCKVCHERKDGKALEFFGKQMIFKTACKCDRDREAKEKERQKQLEIERLKSICFTSMI
;
A
#
# COMPACT_ATOMS: atom_id res chain seq x y z
N MET A 1 0.12 18.43 3.93
CA MET A 1 0.16 18.71 2.47
C MET A 1 -0.87 17.82 1.82
N ILE A 2 -1.84 18.39 1.12
CA ILE A 2 -2.79 17.63 0.30
C ILE A 2 -1.94 17.05 -0.85
N LYS A 3 -1.80 15.73 -0.89
CA LYS A 3 -1.10 15.06 -1.99
C LYS A 3 -2.01 15.13 -3.21
N GLU A 4 -1.61 15.86 -4.24
CA GLU A 4 -2.34 15.88 -5.50
C GLU A 4 -2.16 14.51 -6.18
N LEU A 5 -3.25 13.73 -6.19
CA LEU A 5 -3.30 12.48 -6.94
C LEU A 5 -3.67 12.81 -8.38
N GLU A 6 -2.86 12.33 -9.32
CA GLU A 6 -3.15 12.44 -10.75
C GLU A 6 -4.03 11.27 -11.19
N LYS A 7 -4.82 11.49 -12.24
CA LYS A 7 -5.71 10.49 -12.83
C LYS A 7 -5.21 10.15 -14.23
N VAL A 8 -5.11 8.86 -14.51
CA VAL A 8 -4.75 8.33 -15.84
C VAL A 8 -5.76 7.26 -16.25
N MET A 9 -6.01 7.12 -17.55
CA MET A 9 -6.82 6.04 -18.09
C MET A 9 -5.91 4.84 -18.37
N ILE A 10 -6.16 3.72 -17.71
CA ILE A 10 -5.49 2.43 -17.94
C ILE A 10 -6.58 1.45 -18.36
N GLU A 11 -6.46 0.84 -19.54
CA GLU A 11 -7.46 -0.11 -20.06
C GLU A 11 -8.91 0.46 -20.01
N ASP A 12 -9.08 1.73 -20.38
CA ASP A 12 -10.36 2.49 -20.31
C ASP A 12 -10.95 2.66 -18.91
N VAL A 13 -10.18 2.37 -17.85
CA VAL A 13 -10.54 2.57 -16.45
C VAL A 13 -9.74 3.72 -15.85
N GLU A 14 -10.43 4.61 -15.11
CA GLU A 14 -9.79 5.71 -14.41
C GLU A 14 -8.97 5.18 -13.21
N TYR A 15 -7.66 5.45 -13.23
CA TYR A 15 -6.72 5.08 -12.17
C TYR A 15 -6.06 6.33 -11.58
N SER A 16 -6.21 6.51 -10.26
CA SER A 16 -5.56 7.60 -9.54
C SER A 16 -4.20 7.16 -8.99
N PHE A 17 -3.13 7.90 -9.26
CA PHE A 17 -1.75 7.57 -8.85
C PHE A 17 -1.06 8.76 -8.18
N ASP A 18 -0.01 8.48 -7.38
CA ASP A 18 0.79 9.53 -6.71
C ASP A 18 2.02 9.83 -7.57
N PRO A 19 2.06 10.95 -8.33
CA PRO A 19 3.16 11.25 -9.25
C PRO A 19 4.49 11.47 -8.53
N GLU A 20 4.53 11.72 -7.21
CA GLU A 20 5.79 11.82 -6.48
C GLU A 20 6.45 10.44 -6.30
N LYS A 21 5.63 9.39 -6.16
CA LYS A 21 6.08 8.03 -5.82
C LYS A 21 6.01 7.06 -6.99
N GLU A 22 5.25 7.41 -8.02
CA GLU A 22 4.84 6.52 -9.09
C GLU A 22 5.10 7.19 -10.44
N TYR A 23 5.37 6.38 -11.47
CA TYR A 23 5.52 6.84 -12.85
C TYR A 23 4.74 5.95 -13.80
N ILE A 24 4.31 6.50 -14.93
CA ILE A 24 3.62 5.76 -15.98
C ILE A 24 4.62 5.31 -17.04
N LYS A 25 4.54 4.04 -17.45
CA LYS A 25 5.29 3.49 -18.58
C LYS A 25 4.44 2.44 -19.27
N ASP A 26 4.34 2.51 -20.60
CA ASP A 26 3.61 1.53 -21.42
C ASP A 26 2.15 1.32 -20.98
N GLY A 27 1.47 2.38 -20.51
CA GLY A 27 0.09 2.30 -20.01
C GLY A 27 -0.06 1.70 -18.60
N HIS A 28 1.04 1.43 -17.91
CA HIS A 28 1.05 0.85 -16.56
C HIS A 28 1.75 1.79 -15.57
N VAL A 29 1.39 1.67 -14.29
CA VAL A 29 1.91 2.51 -13.21
C VAL A 29 2.93 1.71 -12.41
N TYR A 30 4.11 2.29 -12.23
CA TYR A 30 5.23 1.64 -11.55
C TYR A 30 5.71 2.48 -10.37
N CYS A 31 6.29 1.81 -9.38
CA CYS A 31 6.96 2.49 -8.28
C CYS A 31 8.29 3.13 -8.74
N LYS A 32 8.51 4.41 -8.46
CA LYS A 32 9.78 5.10 -8.77
C LYS A 32 11.01 4.54 -8.06
N VAL A 33 10.82 3.81 -6.95
CA VAL A 33 11.90 3.31 -6.09
C VAL A 33 12.30 1.89 -6.45
N CYS A 34 11.33 0.96 -6.51
CA CYS A 34 11.61 -0.46 -6.78
C CYS A 34 11.22 -0.91 -8.19
N HIS A 35 10.63 -0.03 -9.00
CA HIS A 35 10.21 -0.31 -10.38
C HIS A 35 9.23 -1.48 -10.55
N GLU A 36 8.62 -1.95 -9.46
CA GLU A 36 7.53 -2.91 -9.55
C GLU A 36 6.25 -2.24 -10.04
N ARG A 37 5.48 -3.00 -10.82
CA ARG A 37 4.15 -2.60 -11.30
C ARG A 37 3.19 -2.50 -10.11
N LYS A 38 2.46 -1.39 -10.05
CA LYS A 38 1.51 -1.04 -9.00
C LYS A 38 0.06 -1.10 -9.47
N ASP A 39 -0.21 -0.91 -10.75
CA ASP A 39 -1.54 -1.20 -11.30
C ASP A 39 -1.74 -2.72 -11.42
N GLY A 40 -2.83 -3.22 -10.85
CA GLY A 40 -3.26 -4.60 -11.02
C GLY A 40 -3.94 -4.82 -12.37
N LYS A 41 -4.64 -5.95 -12.49
CA LYS A 41 -5.54 -6.19 -13.63
C LYS A 41 -6.84 -5.43 -13.42
N ALA A 42 -7.43 -4.94 -14.51
CA ALA A 42 -8.82 -4.49 -14.48
C ALA A 42 -9.72 -5.68 -14.14
N LEU A 43 -10.50 -5.53 -13.07
CA LEU A 43 -11.46 -6.54 -12.63
C LEU A 43 -12.85 -5.90 -12.60
N GLU A 44 -13.86 -6.67 -13.01
CA GLU A 44 -15.24 -6.25 -12.90
C GLU A 44 -15.72 -6.42 -11.46
N PHE A 45 -16.20 -5.33 -10.87
CA PHE A 45 -16.73 -5.31 -9.51
C PHE A 45 -18.03 -4.51 -9.50
N PHE A 46 -19.14 -5.14 -9.10
CA PHE A 46 -20.48 -4.53 -9.10
C PHE A 46 -20.89 -3.90 -10.45
N GLY A 47 -20.59 -4.56 -11.58
CA GLY A 47 -20.93 -4.07 -12.92
C GLY A 47 -20.10 -2.86 -13.39
N LYS A 48 -18.99 -2.55 -12.70
CA LYS A 48 -18.03 -1.53 -13.09
C LYS A 48 -16.62 -2.15 -13.15
N GLN A 49 -15.84 -1.79 -14.16
CA GLN A 49 -14.43 -2.16 -14.19
C GLN A 49 -13.64 -1.26 -13.23
N MET A 50 -12.79 -1.87 -12.40
CA MET A 50 -11.88 -1.17 -11.49
C MET A 50 -10.50 -1.80 -11.52
N ILE A 51 -9.47 -0.96 -11.44
CA ILE A 51 -8.07 -1.42 -11.33
C ILE A 51 -7.66 -1.31 -9.86
N PHE A 52 -7.36 -2.45 -9.26
CA PHE A 52 -6.88 -2.49 -7.89
C PHE A 52 -5.40 -2.12 -7.80
N LYS A 53 -5.06 -1.32 -6.79
CA LYS A 53 -3.66 -1.00 -6.47
C LYS A 53 -2.98 -2.21 -5.85
N THR A 54 -1.83 -2.57 -6.39
CA THR A 54 -0.95 -3.62 -5.86
C THR A 54 0.17 -2.98 -5.04
N ALA A 55 0.45 -3.54 -3.87
CA ALA A 55 1.54 -3.09 -3.02
C ALA A 55 2.89 -3.47 -3.65
N CYS A 56 3.75 -2.47 -3.87
CA CYS A 56 5.11 -2.73 -4.33
C CYS A 56 5.98 -3.25 -3.17
N LYS A 57 7.21 -3.69 -3.48
CA LYS A 57 8.18 -4.18 -2.49
C LYS A 57 8.42 -3.18 -1.37
N CYS A 58 8.54 -1.89 -1.68
CA CYS A 58 8.73 -0.85 -0.67
C CYS A 58 7.56 -0.76 0.32
N ASP A 59 6.33 -0.97 -0.16
CA ASP A 59 5.13 -0.95 0.68
C ASP A 59 5.08 -2.21 1.55
N ARG A 60 5.39 -3.39 0.98
CA ARG A 60 5.47 -4.67 1.70
C ARG A 60 6.52 -4.65 2.81
N ASP A 61 7.71 -4.12 2.53
CA ASP A 61 8.80 -4.03 3.51
C ASP A 61 8.43 -3.07 4.66
N ARG A 62 7.77 -1.94 4.34
CA ARG A 62 7.28 -1.00 5.35
C ARG A 62 6.22 -1.63 6.24
N GLU A 63 5.28 -2.35 5.63
CA GLU A 63 4.21 -3.04 6.36
C GLU A 63 4.76 -4.16 7.26
N ALA A 64 5.75 -4.91 6.78
CA ALA A 64 6.43 -5.94 7.57
C ALA A 64 7.13 -5.33 8.79
N LYS A 65 7.85 -4.23 8.62
CA LYS A 65 8.53 -3.53 9.72
C LYS A 65 7.56 -2.96 10.74
N GLU A 66 6.43 -2.40 10.29
CA GLU A 66 5.40 -1.90 11.21
C GLU A 66 4.73 -3.05 11.96
N LYS A 67 4.42 -4.16 11.30
CA LYS A 67 3.89 -5.37 11.95
C LYS A 67 4.83 -5.91 13.01
N GLU A 68 6.14 -5.92 12.75
CA GLU A 68 7.13 -6.33 13.74
C GLU A 68 7.17 -5.38 14.94
N ARG A 69 7.15 -4.06 14.70
CA ARG A 69 7.06 -3.06 15.77
C ARG A 69 5.82 -3.23 16.63
N GLN A 70 4.66 -3.45 16.00
CA GLN A 70 3.40 -3.71 16.71
C GLN A 70 3.46 -4.97 17.55
N LYS A 71 4.08 -6.05 17.05
CA LYS A 71 4.30 -7.27 17.84
C LYS A 71 5.17 -7.00 19.08
N GLN A 72 6.23 -6.20 18.95
CA GLN A 72 7.08 -5.87 20.09
C GLN A 72 6.33 -5.05 21.15
N LEU A 73 5.55 -4.05 20.72
CA LEU A 73 4.71 -3.26 21.62
C LEU A 73 3.65 -4.11 22.32
N GLU A 74 3.02 -5.05 21.61
CA GLU A 74 2.04 -5.96 22.21
C GLU A 74 2.71 -6.91 23.23
N ILE A 75 3.92 -7.42 22.93
CA ILE A 75 4.69 -8.20 23.90
C ILE A 75 5.01 -7.37 25.16
N GLU A 76 5.43 -6.12 24.98
CA GLU A 76 5.74 -5.21 26.09
C GLU A 76 4.48 -4.90 26.92
N ARG A 77 3.36 -4.65 26.26
CA ARG A 77 2.05 -4.48 26.90
C ARG A 77 1.66 -5.72 27.70
N LEU A 78 1.78 -6.92 27.12
CA LEU A 78 1.49 -8.18 27.81
C LEU A 78 2.40 -8.38 29.03
N LYS A 79 3.70 -8.10 28.91
CA LYS A 79 4.63 -8.11 30.04
C LYS A 79 4.15 -7.15 31.12
N SER A 80 3.82 -5.91 30.77
CA SER A 80 3.35 -4.91 31.74
C SER A 80 2.11 -5.39 32.50
N ILE A 81 1.13 -6.01 31.81
CA ILE A 81 -0.09 -6.54 32.43
C ILE A 81 0.25 -7.68 33.40
N CYS A 82 1.03 -8.68 32.96
CA CYS A 82 1.38 -9.84 33.79
C CYS A 82 2.22 -9.49 35.03
N PHE A 83 3.08 -8.46 34.94
CA PHE A 83 3.91 -8.02 36.06
C PHE A 83 3.23 -6.97 36.95
N THR A 84 2.18 -6.31 36.48
CA THR A 84 1.36 -5.40 37.32
C THR A 84 0.32 -6.17 38.15
N SER A 85 -0.12 -7.35 37.71
CA SER A 85 -1.06 -8.22 38.45
C SER A 85 -0.44 -8.98 39.64
N MET A 86 0.85 -8.81 39.93
CA MET A 86 1.54 -9.43 41.08
C MET A 86 1.85 -8.45 42.23
N ILE A 87 1.30 -7.23 42.18
CA ILE A 87 1.30 -6.22 43.27
C ILE A 87 -0.14 -6.00 43.70
#